data_AF-A0A817BY03-F1
#
_entry.id   AF-A0A817BY03-F1
#
_cell.length_a   1.000
_cell.length_b   1.000
_cell.length_c   1.000
_cell.angle_alpha   90.00
_cell.angle_beta   90.00
_cell.angle_gamma   90.00
#
_symmetry.space_group_name_H-M   'P 1'
#
loop_
_entity.id
_entity.type
_entity.pdbx_description
1 polymer ?
#
loop_
_entity_poly.entity_id
_entity_poly.type
_entity_poly.pdbx_seq_one_letter_code
_entity_poly.pdbx_strand_id
1 'polypeptide(L)'
;MCRFWTYDVFYHPAIIRGKYEYLMRMDDDSYFMDHIKMDIFNYTYNAKLDYIYRCVYYESIAPMVSIVHRLLNKTNLQNGCIYNNFFVIRLKWFYESKQVQTFVRELIRDDFMLRQYIGDGCAHAAMLEIDKQVKAQFLTNISYGHNFHLMPSGHVFWAFRAETKFYEEIKNACHQLTVLRSSKGILTRINVTAT
;
A
#
# COMPACT_ATOMS: atom_id res chain seq x y z
N MET A 1 13.75 -0.15 -7.61
CA MET A 1 12.34 0.07 -7.22
C MET A 1 12.19 0.55 -5.79
N CYS A 2 12.65 -0.17 -4.75
CA CYS A 2 12.45 0.26 -3.36
C CYS A 2 12.99 1.67 -3.04
N ARG A 3 14.21 2.00 -3.49
CA ARG A 3 14.76 3.36 -3.35
C ARG A 3 13.85 4.44 -3.96
N PHE A 4 13.27 4.15 -5.13
CA PHE A 4 12.40 5.09 -5.82
C PHE A 4 11.17 5.41 -4.99
N TRP A 5 10.49 4.40 -4.47
CA TRP A 5 9.28 4.57 -3.67
C TRP A 5 9.53 5.09 -2.25
N THR A 6 10.72 4.87 -1.70
CA THR A 6 11.15 5.43 -0.40
C THR A 6 11.60 6.89 -0.51
N TYR A 7 12.18 7.30 -1.64
CA TYR A 7 12.83 8.61 -1.79
C TYR A 7 12.57 9.30 -3.13
N ASP A 8 13.01 8.72 -4.25
CA ASP A 8 13.09 9.46 -5.52
C ASP A 8 11.73 9.99 -6.00
N VAL A 9 10.63 9.26 -5.76
CA VAL A 9 9.26 9.66 -6.16
C VAL A 9 8.85 11.01 -5.56
N PHE A 10 9.28 11.30 -4.34
CA PHE A 10 8.94 12.53 -3.61
C PHE A 10 9.66 13.76 -4.14
N TYR A 11 10.68 13.56 -4.98
CA TYR A 11 11.45 14.62 -5.61
C TYR A 11 11.31 14.60 -7.14
N HIS A 12 10.47 13.71 -7.67
CA HIS A 12 10.22 13.62 -9.10
C HIS A 12 9.55 14.91 -9.61
N PRO A 13 9.94 15.46 -10.78
CA PRO A 13 9.39 16.72 -11.29
C PRO A 13 7.86 16.74 -11.47
N ALA A 14 7.24 15.57 -11.70
CA ALA A 14 5.78 15.47 -11.76
C ALA A 14 5.11 15.68 -10.38
N ILE A 15 5.81 15.39 -9.30
CA ILE A 15 5.40 15.65 -7.91
C ILE A 15 5.98 16.99 -7.48
N ILE A 16 5.39 18.06 -8.01
CA ILE A 16 5.84 19.43 -7.74
C ILE A 16 5.56 19.74 -6.26
N ARG A 17 6.61 19.97 -5.47
CA ARG A 17 6.48 20.36 -4.06
C ARG A 17 5.55 21.56 -3.92
N GLY A 18 4.52 21.41 -3.09
CA GLY A 18 3.50 22.44 -2.86
C GLY A 18 2.32 22.43 -3.84
N LYS A 19 2.35 21.61 -4.91
CA LYS A 19 1.21 21.46 -5.83
C LYS A 19 0.21 20.41 -5.38
N TYR A 20 0.70 19.30 -4.82
CA TYR A 20 -0.13 18.23 -4.30
C TYR A 20 0.03 18.15 -2.78
N GLU A 21 -1.05 17.87 -2.07
CA GLU A 21 -1.01 17.64 -0.63
C GLU A 21 -0.75 16.17 -0.30
N TYR A 22 -1.32 15.28 -1.12
CA TYR A 22 -1.24 13.84 -0.96
C TYR A 22 -0.73 13.15 -2.22
N LEU A 23 -0.05 12.02 -2.03
CA LEU A 23 0.31 11.07 -3.07
C LEU A 23 -0.29 9.71 -2.71
N MET A 24 -0.92 9.05 -3.68
CA MET A 24 -1.39 7.68 -3.55
C MET A 24 -0.56 6.78 -4.47
N ARG A 25 -0.04 5.67 -3.94
CA ARG A 25 0.53 4.59 -4.74
C ARG A 25 -0.52 3.52 -4.99
N MET A 26 -0.55 3.04 -6.22
CA MET A 26 -1.28 1.86 -6.66
C MET A 26 -0.40 1.18 -7.71
N ASP A 27 0.09 -0.02 -7.40
CA ASP A 27 0.95 -0.77 -8.31
C ASP A 27 0.18 -1.30 -9.53
N ASP A 28 0.93 -1.77 -10.51
CA ASP A 28 0.41 -2.70 -11.50
C ASP A 28 -0.21 -3.93 -10.81
N ASP A 29 -1.29 -4.44 -11.38
CA ASP A 29 -2.09 -5.53 -10.83
C ASP A 29 -2.72 -5.29 -9.44
N SER A 30 -2.76 -4.03 -9.01
CA SER A 30 -3.59 -3.59 -7.88
C SER A 30 -5.00 -3.23 -8.32
N TYR A 31 -6.00 -3.63 -7.54
CA TYR A 31 -7.40 -3.34 -7.83
C TYR A 31 -8.25 -3.25 -6.56
N PHE A 32 -9.30 -2.43 -6.61
CA PHE A 32 -10.34 -2.46 -5.59
C PHE A 32 -11.35 -3.56 -5.94
N MET A 33 -11.64 -4.43 -4.97
CA MET A 33 -12.54 -5.55 -5.22
C MET A 33 -14.02 -5.15 -5.16
N ASP A 34 -14.31 -4.04 -4.49
CA ASP A 34 -15.66 -3.52 -4.28
C ASP A 34 -15.72 -2.02 -4.64
N HIS A 35 -16.93 -1.52 -4.84
CA HIS A 35 -17.17 -0.08 -4.98
C HIS A 35 -16.77 0.66 -3.71
N ILE A 36 -15.76 1.52 -3.81
CA ILE A 36 -15.39 2.43 -2.73
C ILE A 36 -16.40 3.57 -2.68
N LYS A 37 -17.14 3.67 -1.57
CA LYS A 37 -18.13 4.73 -1.33
C LYS A 37 -17.53 6.03 -0.80
N MET A 38 -16.22 6.03 -0.55
CA MET A 38 -15.47 7.09 0.10
C MET A 38 -14.42 7.66 -0.85
N ASP A 39 -14.34 8.98 -0.95
CA ASP A 39 -13.17 9.63 -1.53
C ASP A 39 -12.02 9.53 -0.52
N ILE A 40 -11.00 8.74 -0.86
CA ILE A 40 -9.87 8.44 0.03
C ILE A 40 -9.08 9.71 0.34
N PHE A 41 -8.89 10.62 -0.62
CA PHE A 41 -8.16 11.86 -0.38
C PHE A 41 -8.95 12.81 0.53
N ASN A 42 -10.25 12.98 0.25
CA ASN A 42 -11.12 13.81 1.10
C ASN A 42 -11.21 13.24 2.52
N TYR A 43 -11.29 11.91 2.67
CA TYR A 43 -11.23 11.25 3.97
C TYR A 43 -9.92 11.53 4.69
N THR A 44 -8.78 11.33 4.01
CA THR A 44 -7.43 11.55 4.58
C THR A 44 -7.26 12.99 5.05
N TYR A 45 -7.70 13.95 4.23
CA TYR A 45 -7.68 15.38 4.54
C TYR A 45 -8.52 15.72 5.77
N ASN A 46 -9.80 15.31 5.78
CA ASN A 46 -10.73 15.64 6.87
C ASN A 46 -10.32 14.99 8.20
N ALA A 47 -9.80 13.75 8.16
CA ALA A 47 -9.27 13.06 9.33
C ALA A 47 -7.88 13.58 9.76
N LYS A 48 -7.28 14.51 9.00
CA LYS A 48 -5.94 15.08 9.23
C LYS A 48 -4.87 14.00 9.34
N LEU A 49 -4.95 13.00 8.45
CA LEU A 49 -4.02 11.88 8.42
C LEU A 49 -2.79 12.23 7.58
N ASP A 50 -1.66 11.68 8.01
CA ASP A 50 -0.36 11.76 7.34
C ASP A 50 -0.11 10.56 6.44
N TYR A 51 -0.66 9.40 6.80
CA TYR A 51 -0.37 8.16 6.12
C TYR A 51 -1.52 7.16 6.23
N ILE A 52 -1.86 6.50 5.14
CA ILE A 52 -2.82 5.39 5.09
C ILE A 52 -2.19 4.20 4.38
N TYR A 53 -2.43 3.00 4.90
CA TYR A 53 -2.06 1.74 4.24
C TYR A 53 -3.15 0.69 4.40
N ARG A 54 -3.11 -0.33 3.54
CA ARG A 54 -4.13 -1.38 3.48
C ARG A 54 -3.68 -2.74 3.99
N CYS A 55 -2.39 -3.02 4.10
CA CYS A 55 -1.92 -4.26 4.71
C CYS A 55 -0.51 -4.14 5.29
N VAL A 56 -0.16 -5.13 6.11
CA VAL A 56 1.15 -5.31 6.73
C VAL A 56 1.63 -6.72 6.46
N TYR A 57 2.94 -6.89 6.51
CA TYR A 57 3.60 -8.17 6.36
C TYR A 57 4.85 -8.26 7.22
N TYR A 58 5.37 -9.47 7.37
CA TYR A 58 6.57 -9.71 8.14
C TYR A 58 7.68 -10.16 7.21
N GLU A 59 8.75 -9.37 7.17
CA GLU A 59 10.03 -9.76 6.60
C GLU A 59 11.17 -9.36 7.55
N SER A 60 12.38 -9.83 7.27
CA SER A 60 13.54 -9.50 8.08
C SER A 60 13.90 -8.02 7.93
N ILE A 61 13.93 -7.30 9.05
CA ILE A 61 14.44 -5.93 9.08
C ILE A 61 15.94 -5.86 9.41
N ALA A 62 16.63 -7.00 9.52
CA ALA A 62 18.03 -7.09 9.96
C ALA A 62 18.95 -6.04 9.32
N PRO A 63 18.85 -5.74 8.00
CA PRO A 63 19.75 -4.76 7.39
C PRO A 63 19.49 -3.31 7.84
N MET A 64 18.30 -3.00 8.37
CA MET A 64 17.95 -1.68 8.90
C MET A 64 18.14 -1.54 10.41
N VAL A 65 18.35 -2.64 11.15
CA VAL A 65 18.39 -2.64 12.62
C VAL A 65 19.38 -1.61 13.18
N SER A 66 20.54 -1.41 12.55
CA SER A 66 21.53 -0.43 13.00
C SER A 66 21.01 1.02 12.91
N ILE A 67 20.27 1.37 11.85
CA ILE A 67 19.68 2.70 11.66
C ILE A 67 18.49 2.87 12.60
N VAL A 68 17.60 1.86 12.66
CA VAL A 68 16.44 1.82 13.56
C VAL A 68 16.89 1.97 15.00
N HIS A 69 17.90 1.21 15.44
CA HIS A 69 18.44 1.29 16.80
C HIS A 69 18.99 2.66 17.12
N ARG A 70 19.76 3.26 16.22
CA ARG A 70 20.31 4.60 16.42
C ARG A 70 19.23 5.69 16.53
N LEU A 71 18.12 5.57 15.81
CA LEU A 71 17.07 6.60 15.77
C LEU A 71 15.91 6.37 16.76
N LEU A 72 15.61 5.10 17.08
CA LEU A 72 14.50 4.69 17.94
C LEU A 72 14.93 4.06 19.25
N ASN A 73 16.22 3.73 19.42
CA ASN A 73 16.70 2.86 20.50
C ASN A 73 15.94 1.52 20.56
N LYS A 74 15.67 0.95 19.38
CA LYS A 74 14.95 -0.33 19.20
C LYS A 74 15.64 -1.21 18.17
N THR A 75 15.48 -2.53 18.30
CA THR A 75 16.00 -3.51 17.35
C THR A 75 14.92 -4.16 16.48
N ASN A 76 13.66 -3.75 16.64
CA ASN A 76 12.50 -4.27 15.92
C ASN A 76 11.56 -3.15 15.47
N LEU A 77 10.66 -3.50 14.54
CA LEU A 77 9.46 -2.74 14.22
C LEU A 77 8.27 -3.42 14.91
N GLN A 78 7.43 -2.64 15.57
CA GLN A 78 6.31 -3.12 16.37
C GLN A 78 5.22 -3.79 15.54
N ASN A 79 4.99 -3.30 14.31
CA ASN A 79 3.84 -3.71 13.48
C ASN A 79 4.25 -4.39 12.16
N GLY A 80 5.48 -4.88 12.07
CA GLY A 80 6.02 -5.42 10.82
C GLY A 80 6.27 -4.34 9.76
N CYS A 81 6.23 -4.74 8.50
CA CYS A 81 6.45 -3.90 7.33
C CYS A 81 5.13 -3.59 6.63
N ILE A 82 5.00 -2.41 6.01
CA ILE A 82 3.79 -2.03 5.29
C ILE A 82 3.80 -2.69 3.91
N TYR A 83 2.71 -3.33 3.52
CA TYR A 83 2.56 -3.83 2.16
C TYR A 83 2.26 -2.66 1.21
N ASN A 84 3.31 -2.03 0.70
CA ASN A 84 3.21 -0.67 0.17
C ASN A 84 2.76 -0.56 -1.30
N ASN A 85 2.26 -1.63 -1.91
CA ASN A 85 1.57 -1.54 -3.21
C ASN A 85 0.32 -0.63 -3.16
N PHE A 86 -0.19 -0.36 -1.95
CA PHE A 86 -1.19 0.67 -1.69
C PHE A 86 -0.81 1.49 -0.46
N PHE A 87 -0.66 2.79 -0.66
CA PHE A 87 -0.64 3.77 0.43
C PHE A 87 -1.12 5.15 -0.04
N VAL A 88 -1.54 5.98 0.91
CA VAL A 88 -1.68 7.43 0.72
C VAL A 88 -0.77 8.12 1.72
N ILE A 89 0.04 9.08 1.26
CA ILE A 89 0.99 9.83 2.11
C ILE A 89 0.78 11.33 1.93
N ARG A 90 0.79 12.07 3.04
CA ARG A 90 0.83 13.54 3.04
C ARG A 90 2.24 14.01 2.73
N LEU A 91 2.40 14.67 1.58
CA LEU A 91 3.71 15.10 1.09
C LEU A 91 4.38 16.07 2.06
N LYS A 92 3.60 16.98 2.66
CA LYS A 92 4.10 17.93 3.66
C LYS A 92 4.74 17.22 4.87
N TRP A 93 4.11 16.16 5.37
CA TRP A 93 4.67 15.38 6.47
C TRP A 93 6.03 14.78 6.10
N PHE A 94 6.12 14.15 4.93
CA PHE A 94 7.38 13.61 4.44
C PHE A 94 8.47 14.69 4.39
N TYR A 95 8.21 15.86 3.79
CA TYR A 95 9.23 16.92 3.64
C TYR A 95 9.61 17.63 4.95
N GLU A 96 8.68 17.81 5.87
CA GLU A 96 8.88 18.64 7.06
C GLU A 96 9.26 17.86 8.31
N SER A 97 8.98 16.56 8.37
CA SER A 97 9.40 15.72 9.48
C SER A 97 10.92 15.54 9.48
N LYS A 98 11.60 16.21 10.42
CA LYS A 98 13.06 16.15 10.56
C LYS A 98 13.53 14.72 10.84
N GLN A 99 12.77 13.96 11.59
CA GLN A 99 13.08 12.58 11.95
C GLN A 99 12.98 11.67 10.72
N VAL A 100 11.90 11.77 9.95
CA VAL A 100 11.72 11.04 8.69
C VAL A 100 12.81 11.40 7.68
N GLN A 101 13.07 12.70 7.48
CA GLN A 101 14.12 13.14 6.56
C GLN A 101 15.52 12.67 6.97
N THR A 102 15.81 12.62 8.28
CA THR A 102 17.09 12.09 8.77
C THR A 102 17.20 10.59 8.51
N PHE A 103 16.13 9.84 8.79
CA PHE A 103 16.06 8.42 8.50
C PHE A 103 16.25 8.10 7.01
N VAL A 104 15.50 8.77 6.14
CA VAL A 104 15.56 8.54 4.69
C VAL A 104 16.94 8.88 4.14
N ARG A 105 17.57 9.97 4.61
CA ARG A 105 18.95 10.31 4.23
C ARG A 105 19.94 9.22 4.63
N GLU A 106 19.83 8.65 5.83
CA GLU A 106 20.68 7.54 6.26
C GLU A 106 20.46 6.28 5.43
N LEU A 107 19.22 5.99 5.03
CA LEU A 107 18.89 4.85 4.18
C LEU A 107 19.47 4.96 2.76
N ILE A 108 19.47 6.15 2.17
CA ILE A 108 19.97 6.35 0.80
C ILE A 108 21.47 6.65 0.75
N ARG A 109 22.10 7.02 1.89
CA ARG A 109 23.54 7.32 1.94
C ARG A 109 24.35 6.11 1.46
N ASP A 110 25.34 6.37 0.62
CA ASP A 110 26.25 5.35 0.07
C ASP A 110 25.50 4.14 -0.51
N ASP A 111 24.35 4.39 -1.15
CA ASP A 111 23.47 3.38 -1.74
C ASP A 111 23.11 2.25 -0.76
N PHE A 112 22.98 2.55 0.53
CA PHE A 112 22.78 1.54 1.59
C PHE A 112 21.54 0.67 1.31
N MET A 113 20.41 1.25 0.92
CA MET A 113 19.22 0.49 0.49
C MET A 113 19.50 -0.50 -0.64
N LEU A 114 20.32 -0.14 -1.63
CA LEU A 114 20.62 -1.00 -2.77
C LEU A 114 21.58 -2.12 -2.37
N ARG A 115 22.63 -1.80 -1.60
CA ARG A 115 23.62 -2.78 -1.12
C ARG A 115 23.02 -3.80 -0.16
N GLN A 116 22.02 -3.40 0.61
CA GLN A 116 21.40 -4.21 1.65
C GLN A 116 20.05 -4.81 1.25
N TYR A 117 19.58 -4.57 0.02
CA TYR A 117 18.28 -5.05 -0.48
C TYR A 117 17.11 -4.70 0.45
N ILE A 118 17.05 -3.44 0.90
CA ILE A 118 16.01 -2.98 1.84
C ILE A 118 14.70 -2.71 1.08
N GLY A 119 13.63 -3.38 1.52
CA GLY A 119 12.26 -3.13 1.08
C GLY A 119 11.74 -1.75 1.49
N ASP A 120 11.04 -1.08 0.58
CA ASP A 120 10.33 0.17 0.82
C ASP A 120 9.17 0.00 1.81
N GLY A 121 8.54 -1.18 1.85
CA GLY A 121 7.54 -1.53 2.85
C GLY A 121 8.05 -1.42 4.29
N CYS A 122 9.23 -1.96 4.59
CA CYS A 122 9.84 -1.80 5.92
C CYS A 122 10.36 -0.39 6.16
N ALA A 123 10.90 0.27 5.13
CA ALA A 123 11.33 1.66 5.24
C ALA A 123 10.16 2.56 5.65
N HIS A 124 9.00 2.44 5.00
CA HIS A 124 7.81 3.21 5.34
C HIS A 124 7.30 2.88 6.75
N ALA A 125 7.31 1.61 7.16
CA ALA A 125 6.93 1.23 8.52
C ALA A 125 7.86 1.88 9.57
N ALA A 126 9.17 1.88 9.32
CA ALA A 126 10.13 2.57 10.16
C ALA A 126 9.91 4.09 10.20
N MET A 127 9.54 4.74 9.09
CA MET A 127 9.18 6.17 9.08
C MET A 127 8.01 6.45 10.03
N LEU A 128 6.98 5.61 10.02
CA LEU A 128 5.83 5.76 10.92
C LEU A 128 6.22 5.59 12.39
N GLU A 129 7.15 4.69 12.70
CA GLU A 129 7.59 4.51 14.07
C GLU A 129 8.53 5.62 14.56
N ILE A 130 9.37 6.16 13.67
CA ILE A 130 10.34 7.21 13.96
C ILE A 130 9.66 8.54 14.29
N ASP A 131 8.58 8.87 13.59
CA ASP A 131 7.82 10.09 13.86
C ASP A 131 6.63 9.83 14.77
N LYS A 132 6.80 10.12 16.07
CA LYS A 132 5.73 9.95 17.07
C LYS A 132 4.53 10.87 16.89
N GLN A 133 4.63 11.89 16.03
CA GLN A 133 3.53 12.81 15.74
C GLN A 133 2.74 12.40 14.50
N VAL A 134 3.18 11.38 13.77
CA VAL A 134 2.49 10.91 12.57
C VAL A 134 1.09 10.42 12.91
N LYS A 135 0.12 10.86 12.12
CA LYS A 135 -1.25 10.35 12.17
C LYS A 135 -1.44 9.34 11.05
N ALA A 136 -1.11 8.09 11.35
CA ALA A 136 -1.26 6.99 10.42
C ALA A 136 -2.52 6.17 10.69
N GLN A 137 -3.15 5.65 9.64
CA GLN A 137 -4.29 4.75 9.76
C GLN A 137 -4.15 3.49 8.92
N PHE A 138 -4.51 2.37 9.55
CA PHE A 138 -4.71 1.10 8.88
C PHE A 138 -6.15 1.02 8.34
N LEU A 139 -6.31 1.10 7.02
CA LEU A 139 -7.63 1.22 6.40
C LEU A 139 -8.22 -0.14 6.05
N THR A 140 -8.96 -0.75 6.98
CA THR A 140 -9.55 -2.09 6.76
C THR A 140 -10.90 -2.05 6.07
N ASN A 141 -11.58 -0.91 6.00
CA ASN A 141 -12.96 -0.81 5.46
C ASN A 141 -13.05 -0.74 3.92
N ILE A 142 -11.94 -0.96 3.21
CA ILE A 142 -11.92 -1.10 1.75
C ILE A 142 -11.45 -2.50 1.37
N SER A 143 -12.09 -3.12 0.38
CA SER A 143 -11.60 -4.36 -0.21
C SER A 143 -10.58 -4.04 -1.30
N TYR A 144 -9.40 -4.66 -1.21
CA TYR A 144 -8.27 -4.39 -2.10
C TYR A 144 -7.57 -5.69 -2.48
N GLY A 145 -7.08 -5.77 -3.70
CA GLY A 145 -6.29 -6.90 -4.20
C GLY A 145 -4.99 -6.39 -4.82
N HIS A 146 -3.95 -7.21 -4.74
CA HIS A 146 -2.72 -7.03 -5.51
C HIS A 146 -2.12 -8.40 -5.80
N ASN A 147 -1.96 -8.72 -7.09
CA ASN A 147 -1.67 -10.09 -7.53
C ASN A 147 -2.69 -11.09 -6.92
N PHE A 148 -2.21 -12.17 -6.31
CA PHE A 148 -3.03 -13.19 -5.63
C PHE A 148 -3.33 -12.87 -4.16
N HIS A 149 -2.90 -11.70 -3.65
CA HIS A 149 -3.18 -11.26 -2.29
C HIS A 149 -4.49 -10.48 -2.26
N LEU A 150 -5.50 -11.04 -1.61
CA LEU A 150 -6.79 -10.39 -1.41
C LEU A 150 -6.91 -9.86 0.01
N MET A 151 -7.38 -8.63 0.16
CA MET A 151 -7.57 -7.95 1.45
C MET A 151 -9.03 -7.49 1.55
N PRO A 152 -9.97 -8.39 1.90
CA PRO A 152 -11.39 -8.05 1.99
C PRO A 152 -11.67 -7.02 3.07
N SER A 153 -12.69 -6.18 2.84
CA SER A 153 -13.13 -5.19 3.82
C SER A 153 -13.42 -5.83 5.19
N GLY A 154 -12.95 -5.19 6.26
CA GLY A 154 -13.00 -5.68 7.63
C GLY A 154 -11.79 -6.54 8.05
N HIS A 155 -10.98 -7.02 7.11
CA HIS A 155 -9.84 -7.90 7.42
C HIS A 155 -8.52 -7.14 7.50
N VAL A 156 -7.72 -7.51 8.52
CA VAL A 156 -6.38 -6.97 8.80
C VAL A 156 -5.27 -7.70 8.04
N PHE A 157 -5.49 -8.92 7.58
CA PHE A 157 -4.49 -9.69 6.84
C PHE A 157 -4.99 -10.00 5.43
N TRP A 158 -4.05 -10.23 4.51
CA TRP A 158 -4.42 -10.77 3.21
C TRP A 158 -4.76 -12.25 3.30
N ALA A 159 -5.62 -12.69 2.39
CA ALA A 159 -5.85 -14.09 2.08
C ALA A 159 -5.16 -14.41 0.73
N PHE A 160 -4.52 -15.57 0.66
CA PHE A 160 -4.07 -16.12 -0.62
C PHE A 160 -5.26 -16.74 -1.32
N ARG A 161 -5.56 -16.29 -2.54
CA ARG A 161 -6.41 -17.06 -3.44
C ARG A 161 -5.49 -17.97 -4.25
N ALA A 162 -5.59 -19.29 -4.08
CA ALA A 162 -4.83 -20.23 -4.90
C ALA A 162 -5.14 -19.96 -6.38
N GLU A 163 -4.11 -19.69 -7.19
CA GLU A 163 -4.22 -19.26 -8.59
C GLU A 163 -5.12 -20.17 -9.42
N THR A 164 -5.09 -21.48 -9.16
CA THR A 164 -5.90 -22.49 -9.86
C THR A 164 -7.40 -22.22 -9.76
N LYS A 165 -7.91 -21.86 -8.57
CA LYS A 165 -9.34 -21.60 -8.39
C LYS A 165 -9.80 -20.32 -9.09
N PHE A 166 -8.94 -19.31 -9.20
CA PHE A 166 -9.29 -18.06 -9.87
C PHE A 166 -9.44 -18.24 -11.39
N TYR A 167 -8.48 -18.93 -12.03
CA TYR A 167 -8.59 -19.22 -13.46
C TYR A 167 -9.78 -20.14 -13.75
N GLU A 168 -10.09 -21.11 -12.88
CA GLU A 168 -11.29 -21.93 -13.03
C GLU A 168 -12.58 -21.13 -12.86
N GLU A 169 -12.68 -20.28 -11.84
CA GLU A 169 -13.84 -19.41 -11.61
C GLU A 169 -14.03 -18.40 -12.74
N ILE A 170 -12.95 -17.77 -13.25
CA ILE A 170 -13.01 -16.89 -14.43
C ILE A 170 -13.35 -17.67 -15.69
N LYS A 171 -12.74 -18.83 -15.94
CA LYS A 171 -13.04 -19.65 -17.11
C LYS A 171 -14.51 -20.10 -17.10
N ASN A 172 -15.05 -20.43 -15.93
CA ASN A 172 -16.45 -20.79 -15.76
C ASN A 172 -17.38 -19.58 -15.90
N ALA A 173 -17.04 -18.42 -15.34
CA ALA A 173 -17.82 -17.18 -15.48
C ALA A 173 -17.80 -16.65 -16.92
N CYS A 174 -16.67 -16.72 -17.62
CA CYS A 174 -16.54 -16.37 -19.03
C CYS A 174 -17.30 -17.35 -19.93
N HIS A 175 -17.32 -18.65 -19.62
CA HIS A 175 -18.17 -19.61 -20.32
C HIS A 175 -19.66 -19.28 -20.15
N GLN A 176 -20.11 -18.90 -18.95
CA GLN A 176 -21.49 -18.48 -18.71
C GLN A 176 -21.85 -17.19 -19.46
N LEU A 177 -20.94 -16.21 -19.53
CA LEU A 177 -21.13 -14.98 -20.31
C LEU A 177 -21.18 -15.23 -21.83
N THR A 178 -20.43 -16.22 -22.32
CA THR A 178 -20.46 -16.61 -23.74
C THR A 178 -21.77 -17.32 -24.10
N VAL A 179 -22.31 -18.15 -23.21
CA VAL A 179 -23.61 -18.80 -23.39
C VAL A 179 -24.77 -17.80 -23.33
N LEU A 180 -24.71 -16.81 -22.43
CA LEU A 180 -25.73 -15.74 -22.32
C LEU A 180 -25.74 -14.76 -23.51
N ARG A 181 -24.66 -14.66 -24.29
CA ARG A 181 -24.62 -13.82 -25.50
C ARG A 181 -25.23 -14.44 -26.75
N SER A 182 -25.68 -15.71 -26.71
CA SER A 182 -26.14 -16.41 -27.93
C SER A 182 -27.64 -16.64 -28.05
N SER A 183 -28.49 -16.24 -27.10
CA SER A 183 -29.90 -16.67 -27.12
C SER A 183 -30.98 -15.59 -27.09
N LYS A 184 -30.68 -14.30 -26.86
CA LYS A 184 -31.55 -13.12 -27.14
C LYS A 184 -30.85 -11.86 -26.66
N GLY A 185 -30.68 -10.86 -27.52
CA GLY A 185 -29.99 -9.60 -27.21
C GLY A 185 -30.75 -8.73 -26.20
N ILE A 186 -30.66 -9.06 -24.90
CA ILE A 186 -31.12 -8.24 -23.78
C ILE A 186 -30.05 -8.27 -22.69
N LEU A 187 -29.52 -7.09 -22.36
CA LEU A 187 -28.60 -6.86 -21.24
C LEU A 187 -29.38 -6.98 -19.92
N THR A 188 -29.31 -8.13 -19.27
CA THR A 188 -29.86 -8.30 -17.92
C THR A 188 -28.74 -8.20 -16.88
N ARG A 189 -28.94 -7.31 -15.90
CA ARG A 189 -28.08 -7.12 -14.72
C ARG A 189 -28.02 -8.43 -13.93
N ILE A 190 -26.84 -9.02 -13.76
CA ILE A 190 -26.64 -10.23 -12.95
C ILE A 190 -26.36 -9.79 -11.51
N ASN A 191 -27.27 -10.10 -10.59
CA ASN A 191 -26.99 -10.07 -9.15
C ASN A 191 -26.37 -11.41 -8.77
N VAL A 192 -25.11 -11.38 -8.31
CA VAL A 192 -24.45 -12.56 -7.73
C VAL A 192 -24.69 -12.55 -6.24
N THR A 193 -25.53 -13.45 -5.75
CA THR A 193 -25.60 -13.81 -4.33
C THR A 193 -24.60 -14.93 -4.06
N ALA A 194 -23.61 -14.66 -3.21
CA ALA A 194 -22.70 -15.68 -2.71
C ALA A 194 -23.41 -16.56 -1.66
N THR A 195 -23.36 -17.87 -1.85
CA THR A 195 -23.69 -18.89 -0.82
C THR A 195 -22.49 -19.19 0.04
#